data_AF-A0A4Q7IQE7-F1
#
_entry.id   AF-A0A4Q7IQE7-F1
#
_cell.length_a   1.000
_cell.length_b   1.000
_cell.length_c   1.000
_cell.angle_alpha   90.00
_cell.angle_beta   90.00
_cell.angle_gamma   90.00
#
_symmetry.space_group_name_H-M   'P 1'
#
loop_
_entity.id
_entity.type
_entity.pdbx_description
1 polymer ?
#
loop_
_entity_poly.entity_id
_entity_poly.type
_entity_poly.pdbx_seq_one_letter_code
_entity_poly.pdbx_strand_id
1 'polypeptide(L)'
;METTLRQLFVKTRLWAQISACFAVILVITFLMLNSLYSELKQSKQLETQHIVETAHGIVSFYAEQVASSKMTLEEAQTEAKQVIEAMGYADDEYLFILDIQHAMVMHPIKPSLNGINSAAMKDLNGVYFIREMVSTAARFGEGSVQYMSLKHRIRHRLIKSLMQNSFLLGVG
;
A
#
# COMPACT_ATOMS: atom_id res chain seq x y z
N MET A 1 14.14 45.80 49.82
CA MET A 1 14.29 45.79 48.35
C MET A 1 15.42 44.87 47.86
N GLU A 2 16.40 44.51 48.70
CA GLU A 2 17.46 43.56 48.29
C GLU A 2 17.03 42.07 48.27
N THR A 3 16.11 41.67 49.16
CA THR A 3 15.58 40.30 49.23
C THR A 3 14.76 39.91 48.00
N THR A 4 14.05 40.88 47.41
CA THR A 4 13.24 40.69 46.20
C THR A 4 14.09 40.46 44.94
N LEU A 5 15.24 41.12 44.83
CA LEU A 5 16.17 40.93 43.71
C LEU A 5 16.85 39.56 43.78
N ARG A 6 17.32 39.13 44.95
CA ARG A 6 17.90 37.78 45.13
C ARG A 6 16.92 36.65 44.84
N GLN A 7 15.65 36.79 45.23
CA GLN A 7 14.61 35.79 44.95
C GLN A 7 14.25 35.70 43.46
N LEU A 8 14.32 36.81 42.72
CA LEU A 8 14.15 36.82 41.26
C LEU A 8 15.25 35.99 40.57
N PHE A 9 16.53 36.19 40.94
CA PHE A 9 17.65 35.43 40.36
C PHE A 9 17.56 33.92 40.62
N VAL A 10 17.06 33.49 41.78
CA VAL A 10 16.88 32.07 42.11
C VAL A 10 15.71 31.45 41.32
N LYS A 11 14.58 32.16 41.20
CA LYS A 11 13.42 31.69 40.44
C LYS A 11 13.73 31.56 38.94
N THR A 12 14.42 32.53 38.34
CA THR A 12 14.79 32.47 36.92
C THR A 12 15.74 31.30 36.62
N ARG A 13 16.66 30.98 37.54
CA ARG A 13 17.56 29.83 37.38
C ARG A 13 16.81 28.50 37.42
N LEU A 14 15.86 28.34 38.35
CA LEU A 14 15.02 27.14 38.43
C LEU A 14 14.11 26.98 37.21
N TRP A 15 13.44 28.06 36.78
CA TRP A 15 12.61 28.04 35.58
C TRP A 15 13.42 27.76 34.31
N ALA A 16 14.64 28.31 34.18
CA ALA A 16 15.52 28.01 33.05
C ALA A 16 15.87 26.51 32.98
N GLN A 17 16.15 25.87 34.11
CA GLN A 17 16.42 24.43 34.17
C GLN A 17 15.17 23.60 33.81
N ILE A 18 13.99 23.98 34.32
CA ILE A 18 12.72 23.30 33.99
C ILE A 18 12.39 23.45 32.51
N SER A 19 12.51 24.65 31.95
CA SER A 19 12.29 24.91 30.53
C SER A 19 13.29 24.16 29.65
N ALA A 20 14.55 24.05 30.07
CA ALA A 20 15.55 23.27 29.37
C ALA A 20 15.19 21.77 29.34
N CYS A 21 14.80 21.19 30.49
CA CYS A 21 14.33 19.80 30.54
C CYS A 21 13.09 19.58 29.67
N PHE A 22 12.13 20.51 29.72
CA PHE A 22 10.93 20.44 28.89
C PHE A 22 11.25 20.52 27.39
N ALA A 23 12.16 21.41 27.00
CA ALA A 23 12.62 21.52 25.62
C ALA A 23 13.31 20.24 25.14
N VAL A 24 14.14 19.61 25.98
CA VAL A 24 14.77 18.31 25.66
C VAL A 24 13.73 17.22 25.47
N ILE A 25 12.73 17.13 26.36
CA ILE A 25 11.63 16.17 26.23
C ILE A 25 10.86 16.40 24.92
N LEU A 26 10.51 17.65 24.60
CA LEU A 26 9.82 17.98 23.35
C LEU A 26 10.62 17.56 22.11
N VAL A 27 11.93 17.80 22.10
CA VAL A 27 12.80 17.38 20.99
C VAL A 27 12.83 15.86 20.87
N ILE A 28 13.00 15.13 21.97
CA ILE A 28 13.00 13.66 21.96
C ILE A 28 11.65 13.12 21.48
N THR A 29 10.54 13.63 22.00
CA THR A 29 9.19 13.23 21.58
C THR A 29 8.97 13.50 20.09
N PHE A 30 9.41 14.65 19.59
CA PHE A 30 9.32 14.98 18.18
C PHE A 30 10.13 14.01 17.30
N LEU A 31 11.37 13.69 17.69
CA LEU A 31 12.19 12.72 16.96
C LEU A 31 11.57 11.31 16.98
N MET A 32 11.10 10.87 18.14
CA MET A 32 10.47 9.56 18.32
C MET A 32 9.18 9.43 17.51
N LEU A 33 8.36 10.49 17.46
CA LEU A 33 7.12 10.50 16.68
C LEU A 33 7.39 10.36 15.18
N ASN A 34 8.43 11.04 14.66
CA ASN A 34 8.82 10.91 13.26
C ASN A 34 9.37 9.51 12.93
N SER A 35 10.17 8.91 13.83
CA SER A 35 10.64 7.53 13.67
C SER A 35 9.48 6.55 13.61
N LEU A 36 8.58 6.63 14.60
CA LEU A 36 7.39 5.77 14.66
C LEU A 36 6.53 5.90 13.41
N TYR A 37 6.32 7.13 12.93
CA TYR A 37 5.56 7.36 11.70
C TYR A 37 6.22 6.70 10.49
N SER A 38 7.55 6.82 10.36
CA SER A 38 8.30 6.18 9.28
C SER A 38 8.22 4.65 9.35
N GLU A 39 8.40 4.08 10.53
CA GLU A 39 8.34 2.63 10.77
C GLU A 39 6.94 2.06 10.46
N LEU A 40 5.88 2.74 10.90
CA LEU A 40 4.51 2.34 10.60
C LEU A 40 4.24 2.34 9.08
N LYS A 41 4.73 3.37 8.38
CA LYS A 41 4.58 3.46 6.91
C LYS A 41 5.31 2.32 6.21
N GLN A 42 6.55 2.04 6.62
CA GLN A 42 7.36 0.97 6.04
C GLN A 42 6.75 -0.41 6.33
N SER A 43 6.31 -0.65 7.56
CA SER A 43 5.64 -1.88 7.95
C SER A 43 4.39 -2.15 7.12
N LYS A 44 3.57 -1.11 6.88
CA LYS A 44 2.39 -1.21 6.00
C LYS A 44 2.74 -1.53 4.55
N GLN A 45 3.84 -0.98 4.03
CA GLN A 45 4.33 -1.32 2.69
C GLN A 45 4.80 -2.78 2.62
N LEU A 46 5.58 -3.23 3.60
CA LEU A 46 6.08 -4.61 3.68
C LEU A 46 4.94 -5.63 3.78
N GLU A 47 3.97 -5.38 4.65
CA GLU A 47 2.76 -6.22 4.77
C GLU A 47 2.08 -6.41 3.40
N THR A 48 1.90 -5.30 2.71
CA THR A 48 1.25 -5.25 1.40
C THR A 48 2.11 -5.93 0.31
N GLN A 49 3.45 -5.83 0.38
CA GLN A 49 4.38 -6.55 -0.51
C GLN A 49 4.28 -8.06 -0.31
N HIS A 50 4.31 -8.54 0.94
CA HIS A 50 4.27 -9.97 1.23
C HIS A 50 2.97 -10.63 0.78
N ILE A 51 1.84 -9.94 0.87
CA ILE A 51 0.55 -10.45 0.36
C ILE A 51 0.59 -10.57 -1.17
N VAL A 52 1.11 -9.55 -1.86
CA VAL A 52 1.31 -9.58 -3.32
C VAL A 52 2.26 -10.70 -3.75
N GLU A 53 3.36 -10.91 -3.02
CA GLU A 53 4.32 -12.00 -3.27
C GLU A 53 3.69 -13.37 -3.04
N THR A 54 2.85 -13.51 -2.00
CA THR A 54 2.12 -14.75 -1.74
C THR A 54 1.18 -15.10 -2.91
N ALA A 55 0.41 -14.12 -3.36
CA ALA A 55 -0.48 -14.28 -4.51
C ALA A 55 0.29 -14.51 -5.83
N HIS A 56 1.48 -13.90 -6.00
CA HIS A 56 2.39 -14.23 -7.10
C HIS A 56 2.82 -15.71 -7.04
N GLY A 57 3.12 -16.24 -5.84
CA GLY A 57 3.43 -17.65 -5.64
C GLY A 57 2.30 -18.58 -6.11
N ILE A 58 1.05 -18.23 -5.81
CA ILE A 58 -0.14 -18.97 -6.27
C ILE A 58 -0.21 -18.96 -7.80
N VAL A 59 -0.06 -17.80 -8.44
CA VAL A 59 -0.06 -17.72 -9.92
C VAL A 59 1.09 -18.55 -10.51
N SER A 60 2.27 -18.50 -9.90
CA SER A 60 3.45 -19.25 -10.36
C SER A 60 3.22 -20.76 -10.27
N PHE A 61 2.60 -21.23 -9.19
CA PHE A 61 2.20 -22.62 -9.02
C PHE A 61 1.27 -23.09 -10.15
N TYR A 62 0.20 -22.34 -10.44
CA TYR A 62 -0.71 -22.69 -11.53
C TYR A 62 -0.04 -22.60 -12.91
N ALA A 63 0.85 -21.64 -13.13
CA ALA A 63 1.63 -21.54 -14.36
C ALA A 63 2.54 -22.77 -14.58
N GLU A 64 3.15 -23.30 -13.52
CA GLU A 64 3.95 -24.54 -13.59
C GLU A 64 3.09 -25.78 -13.91
N GLN A 65 1.86 -25.82 -13.41
CA GLN A 65 0.90 -26.90 -13.71
C GLN A 65 0.47 -26.89 -15.19
N VAL A 66 0.34 -25.70 -15.79
CA VAL A 66 0.14 -25.54 -17.24
C VAL A 66 1.38 -25.97 -18.01
N ALA A 67 2.57 -25.54 -17.59
CA ALA A 67 3.84 -25.89 -18.25
C ALA A 67 4.10 -27.41 -18.23
N SER A 68 3.68 -28.09 -17.16
CA SER A 68 3.75 -29.55 -17.03
C SER A 68 2.56 -30.30 -17.68
N SER A 69 1.70 -29.59 -18.43
CA SER A 69 0.53 -30.16 -19.12
C SER A 69 -0.47 -30.89 -18.21
N LYS A 70 -0.47 -30.58 -16.91
CA LYS A 70 -1.42 -31.16 -15.95
C LYS A 70 -2.77 -30.44 -15.91
N MET A 71 -2.79 -29.20 -16.39
CA MET A 71 -3.98 -28.35 -16.47
C MET A 71 -3.93 -27.51 -17.74
N THR A 72 -5.08 -27.14 -18.27
CA THR A 72 -5.16 -26.13 -19.33
C THR A 72 -4.94 -24.73 -18.78
N LEU A 73 -4.60 -23.78 -19.66
CA LEU A 73 -4.43 -22.38 -19.28
C LEU A 73 -5.72 -21.78 -18.70
N GLU A 74 -6.87 -22.11 -19.28
CA GLU A 74 -8.18 -21.59 -18.86
C GLU A 74 -8.58 -22.10 -17.47
N GLU A 75 -8.35 -23.39 -17.19
CA GLU A 75 -8.56 -23.98 -15.87
C GLU A 75 -7.64 -23.32 -14.83
N ALA A 76 -6.34 -23.23 -15.15
CA ALA A 76 -5.36 -22.62 -14.26
C ALA A 76 -5.68 -21.15 -13.94
N GLN A 77 -6.11 -20.36 -14.94
CA GLN A 77 -6.55 -18.98 -14.74
C GLN A 77 -7.80 -18.90 -13.86
N THR A 78 -8.76 -19.80 -14.09
CA THR A 78 -10.02 -19.83 -13.32
C THR A 78 -9.77 -20.16 -11.85
N GLU A 79 -8.98 -21.20 -11.60
CA GLU A 79 -8.61 -21.65 -10.26
C GLU A 79 -7.76 -20.60 -9.52
N ALA A 80 -6.72 -20.06 -10.17
CA ALA A 80 -5.90 -19.00 -9.59
C ALA A 80 -6.74 -17.76 -9.21
N LYS A 81 -7.68 -17.37 -10.08
CA LYS A 81 -8.59 -16.25 -9.82
C LYS A 81 -9.46 -16.50 -8.60
N GLN A 82 -10.05 -17.70 -8.47
CA GLN A 82 -10.90 -18.05 -7.33
C GLN A 82 -10.12 -18.03 -6.01
N VAL A 83 -8.90 -18.58 -6.00
CA VAL A 83 -8.04 -18.55 -4.81
C VAL A 83 -7.71 -17.11 -4.43
N ILE A 84 -7.27 -16.29 -5.38
CA ILE A 84 -6.89 -14.89 -5.12
C ILE A 84 -8.11 -14.05 -4.70
N GLU A 85 -9.29 -14.28 -5.28
CA GLU A 85 -10.54 -13.61 -4.90
C GLU A 85 -10.92 -13.89 -3.44
N ALA A 86 -10.67 -15.12 -2.98
CA ALA A 86 -10.90 -15.51 -1.58
C ALA A 86 -9.81 -14.99 -0.61
N MET A 87 -8.67 -14.52 -1.12
CA MET A 87 -7.62 -13.89 -0.31
C MET A 87 -8.02 -12.46 0.08
N GLY A 88 -8.85 -12.33 1.10
CA GLY A 88 -8.95 -11.11 1.89
C GLY A 88 -7.77 -11.00 2.87
N TYR A 89 -7.30 -9.78 3.14
CA TYR A 89 -6.26 -9.55 4.14
C TYR A 89 -6.54 -8.23 4.88
N ALA A 90 -6.22 -8.16 6.17
CA ALA A 90 -6.70 -7.09 7.05
C ALA A 90 -8.24 -6.91 7.01
N ASP A 91 -8.83 -6.17 7.94
CA ASP A 91 -10.29 -6.12 8.14
C ASP A 91 -11.12 -5.58 6.95
N ASP A 92 -10.53 -5.28 5.78
CA ASP A 92 -11.23 -4.75 4.60
C ASP A 92 -10.36 -4.65 3.33
N GLU A 93 -9.12 -5.19 3.31
CA GLU A 93 -8.24 -5.09 2.14
C GLU A 93 -8.33 -6.35 1.28
N TYR A 94 -8.10 -6.17 -0.01
CA TYR A 94 -8.35 -7.22 -1.00
C TYR A 94 -7.34 -7.19 -2.14
N LEU A 95 -7.23 -8.32 -2.81
CA LEU A 95 -6.49 -8.46 -4.06
C LEU A 95 -7.41 -8.21 -5.26
N PHE A 96 -6.83 -7.67 -6.33
CA PHE A 96 -7.49 -7.54 -7.63
C PHE A 96 -6.50 -7.88 -8.74
N ILE A 97 -7.02 -8.29 -9.88
CA ILE A 97 -6.21 -8.66 -11.06
C ILE A 97 -6.60 -7.73 -12.20
N LEU A 98 -5.60 -7.09 -12.80
CA LEU A 98 -5.72 -6.29 -14.02
C LEU A 98 -4.98 -6.97 -15.16
N ASP A 99 -5.45 -6.76 -16.37
CA ASP A 99 -4.70 -7.06 -17.58
C ASP A 99 -3.90 -5.80 -18.01
N ILE A 100 -2.79 -5.99 -18.72
CA ILE A 100 -1.97 -4.92 -19.33
C ILE A 100 -2.73 -4.04 -20.34
N GLN A 101 -3.85 -4.48 -20.92
CA GLN A 101 -4.77 -3.68 -21.72
C GLN A 101 -5.81 -2.92 -20.88
N HIS A 102 -5.59 -2.85 -19.56
CA HIS A 102 -6.39 -2.10 -18.58
C HIS A 102 -7.77 -2.70 -18.30
N ALA A 103 -8.04 -3.94 -18.71
CA ALA A 103 -9.25 -4.63 -18.31
C ALA A 103 -9.13 -5.13 -16.86
N MET A 104 -10.19 -4.97 -16.08
CA MET A 104 -10.28 -5.61 -14.77
C MET A 104 -10.58 -7.09 -14.96
N VAL A 105 -9.69 -7.97 -14.56
CA VAL A 105 -9.86 -9.42 -14.68
C VAL A 105 -10.63 -9.95 -13.47
N MET A 106 -10.33 -9.42 -12.29
CA MET A 106 -11.00 -9.80 -11.04
C MET A 106 -10.96 -8.68 -10.02
N HIS A 107 -12.12 -8.30 -9.49
CA HIS A 107 -12.28 -7.39 -8.36
C HIS A 107 -13.35 -7.93 -7.39
N PRO A 108 -12.99 -8.30 -6.15
CA PRO A 108 -13.91 -9.00 -5.24
C PRO A 108 -15.02 -8.08 -4.71
N ILE A 109 -14.68 -6.83 -4.39
CA ILE A 109 -15.66 -5.86 -3.84
C ILE A 109 -16.56 -5.24 -4.92
N LYS A 110 -16.12 -5.21 -6.19
CA LYS A 110 -16.87 -4.62 -7.31
C LYS A 110 -16.86 -5.54 -8.52
N PRO A 111 -17.55 -6.69 -8.46
CA PRO A 111 -17.56 -7.66 -9.56
C PRO A 111 -18.10 -7.09 -10.88
N SER A 112 -18.91 -6.03 -10.82
CA SER A 112 -19.41 -5.32 -12.00
C SER A 112 -18.32 -4.67 -12.85
N LEU A 113 -17.09 -4.52 -12.34
CA LEU A 113 -15.95 -4.05 -13.11
C LEU A 113 -15.27 -5.17 -13.91
N ASN A 114 -15.49 -6.44 -13.57
CA ASN A 114 -14.81 -7.56 -14.21
C ASN A 114 -15.15 -7.63 -15.71
N GLY A 115 -14.14 -7.76 -16.55
CA GLY A 115 -14.21 -7.71 -18.02
C GLY A 115 -14.29 -6.29 -18.61
N ILE A 116 -14.40 -5.24 -17.79
CA ILE A 116 -14.51 -3.86 -18.28
C ILE A 116 -13.14 -3.22 -18.41
N ASN A 117 -12.91 -2.58 -19.57
CA ASN A 117 -11.75 -1.72 -19.76
C ASN A 117 -11.86 -0.49 -18.85
N SER A 118 -10.97 -0.44 -17.88
CA SER A 118 -10.96 0.57 -16.81
C SER A 118 -9.95 1.69 -17.07
N ALA A 119 -9.36 1.78 -18.27
CA ALA A 119 -8.37 2.80 -18.60
C ALA A 119 -8.90 4.23 -18.47
N ALA A 120 -10.21 4.45 -18.67
CA ALA A 120 -10.82 5.77 -18.56
C ALA A 120 -11.21 6.16 -17.12
N MET A 121 -11.08 5.23 -16.15
CA MET A 121 -11.42 5.51 -14.75
C MET A 121 -10.48 6.56 -14.17
N LYS A 122 -11.07 7.53 -13.49
CA LYS A 122 -10.38 8.58 -12.76
C LYS A 122 -10.70 8.51 -11.28
N ASP A 123 -9.74 8.94 -10.47
CA ASP A 123 -10.01 9.27 -9.08
C ASP A 123 -10.65 10.66 -8.93
N LEU A 124 -10.97 11.07 -7.70
CA LEU A 124 -11.56 12.38 -7.40
C LEU A 124 -10.66 13.57 -7.78
N ASN A 125 -9.35 13.35 -7.91
CA ASN A 125 -8.37 14.35 -8.33
C ASN A 125 -8.13 14.33 -9.85
N GLY A 126 -8.82 13.48 -10.60
CA GLY A 126 -8.70 13.35 -12.05
C GLY A 126 -7.58 12.43 -12.53
N VAL A 127 -6.92 11.70 -11.62
CA VAL A 127 -5.81 10.78 -11.94
C VAL A 127 -6.35 9.50 -12.57
N TYR A 128 -5.81 9.13 -13.74
CA TYR A 128 -6.11 7.85 -14.40
C TYR A 128 -5.34 6.71 -13.74
N PHE A 129 -5.72 6.35 -12.52
CA PHE A 129 -4.95 5.45 -11.68
C PHE A 129 -4.70 4.09 -12.34
N ILE A 130 -5.66 3.48 -13.05
CA ILE A 130 -5.45 2.21 -13.76
C ILE A 130 -4.34 2.31 -14.82
N ARG A 131 -4.21 3.44 -15.52
CA ARG A 131 -3.11 3.66 -16.49
C ARG A 131 -1.77 3.79 -15.79
N GLU A 132 -1.72 4.55 -14.70
CA GLU A 132 -0.51 4.72 -13.90
C GLU A 132 -0.03 3.38 -13.35
N MET A 133 -0.95 2.56 -12.86
CA MET A 133 -0.73 1.21 -12.38
C MET A 133 -0.10 0.31 -13.44
N VAL A 134 -0.73 0.24 -14.62
CA VAL A 134 -0.22 -0.54 -15.76
C VAL A 134 1.16 -0.03 -16.21
N SER A 135 1.32 1.29 -16.34
CA SER A 135 2.59 1.88 -16.78
C SER A 135 3.73 1.64 -15.80
N THR A 136 3.46 1.71 -14.49
CA THR A 136 4.45 1.50 -13.43
C THR A 136 4.91 0.06 -13.44
N ALA A 137 3.96 -0.87 -13.47
CA ALA A 137 4.27 -2.30 -13.49
C ALA A 137 5.00 -2.70 -14.78
N ALA A 138 4.64 -2.11 -15.94
CA ALA A 138 5.34 -2.36 -17.20
C ALA A 138 6.77 -1.80 -17.22
N ARG A 139 7.04 -0.68 -16.56
CA ARG A 139 8.37 -0.04 -16.55
C ARG A 139 9.33 -0.65 -15.53
N PHE A 140 8.81 -1.03 -14.36
CA PHE A 140 9.64 -1.39 -13.21
C PHE A 140 9.43 -2.83 -12.72
N GLY A 141 8.47 -3.56 -13.30
CA GLY A 141 8.08 -4.90 -12.84
C GLY A 141 7.23 -4.87 -11.57
N GLU A 142 7.37 -3.88 -10.71
CA GLU A 142 6.54 -3.63 -9.53
C GLU A 142 6.54 -2.14 -9.17
N GLY A 143 5.58 -1.71 -8.35
CA GLY A 143 5.57 -0.35 -7.82
C GLY A 143 4.32 -0.02 -7.03
N SER A 144 4.27 1.21 -6.50
CA SER A 144 3.09 1.72 -5.80
C SER A 144 2.47 2.88 -6.53
N VAL A 145 1.14 2.94 -6.56
CA VAL A 145 0.38 4.07 -7.10
C VAL A 145 -0.51 4.63 -6.00
N GLN A 146 -0.44 5.95 -5.82
CA GLN A 146 -1.27 6.68 -4.88
C GLN A 146 -2.44 7.32 -5.63
N TYR A 147 -3.66 7.11 -5.12
CA TYR A 147 -4.85 7.72 -5.67
C TYR A 147 -5.98 7.75 -4.62
N MET A 148 -7.01 8.53 -4.90
CA MET A 148 -8.14 8.71 -3.99
C MET A 148 -9.30 7.78 -4.31
N SER A 149 -9.60 6.83 -3.41
CA SER A 149 -10.74 5.91 -3.55
C SER A 149 -11.99 6.47 -2.86
N LEU A 150 -13.18 6.01 -3.29
CA LEU A 150 -14.51 6.46 -2.83
C LEU A 150 -14.70 6.42 -1.29
N LYS A 151 -13.91 5.65 -0.56
CA LYS A 151 -13.90 5.60 0.92
C LYS A 151 -13.28 6.86 1.58
N HIS A 152 -13.06 7.96 0.85
CA HIS A 152 -12.49 9.23 1.34
C HIS A 152 -11.15 9.07 2.12
N ARG A 153 -10.36 8.04 1.79
CA ARG A 153 -8.99 7.85 2.27
C ARG A 153 -8.03 7.88 1.08
N ILE A 154 -6.90 8.57 1.24
CA ILE A 154 -5.73 8.40 0.37
C ILE A 154 -5.27 6.95 0.54
N ARG A 155 -5.26 6.16 -0.54
CA ARG A 155 -4.74 4.79 -0.53
C ARG A 155 -3.41 4.73 -1.25
N HIS A 156 -2.46 4.00 -0.65
CA HIS A 156 -1.24 3.56 -1.31
C HIS A 156 -1.47 2.11 -1.74
N ARG A 157 -1.58 1.85 -3.04
CA ARG A 157 -1.73 0.48 -3.54
C ARG A 157 -0.42 0.01 -4.15
N LEU A 158 -0.01 -1.21 -3.80
CA LEU A 158 1.12 -1.88 -4.45
C LEU A 158 0.63 -2.77 -5.59
N ILE A 159 1.48 -2.85 -6.62
CA ILE A 159 1.22 -3.59 -7.84
C ILE A 159 2.49 -4.29 -8.24
N LYS A 160 2.35 -5.55 -8.63
CA LYS A 160 3.41 -6.37 -9.17
C LYS A 160 2.97 -6.94 -10.50
N SER A 161 3.82 -6.74 -11.50
CA SER A 161 3.65 -7.32 -12.83
C SER A 161 4.01 -8.79 -12.79
N LEU A 162 3.15 -9.60 -13.36
CA LEU A 162 3.42 -11.00 -13.66
C LEU A 162 3.88 -11.05 -15.11
N MET A 163 5.14 -10.62 -15.37
CA MET A 163 5.65 -10.40 -16.73
C MET A 163 5.59 -11.64 -17.65
N GLN A 164 5.38 -12.84 -17.11
CA GLN A 164 5.18 -14.06 -17.90
C GLN A 164 3.76 -14.26 -18.44
N ASN A 165 2.73 -13.59 -17.88
CA ASN A 165 1.33 -13.92 -18.13
C ASN A 165 0.44 -12.74 -18.59
N SER A 166 0.99 -11.58 -18.94
CA SER A 166 0.22 -10.38 -19.35
C SER A 166 -0.81 -9.87 -18.32
N PHE A 167 -0.68 -10.29 -17.06
CA PHE A 167 -1.53 -9.87 -15.94
C PHE A 167 -0.74 -9.10 -14.89
N LEU A 168 -1.43 -8.23 -14.18
CA LEU A 168 -0.93 -7.42 -13.09
C LEU A 168 -1.72 -7.76 -11.83
N LEU A 169 -1.02 -8.10 -10.77
CA LEU A 169 -1.61 -8.33 -9.46
C LEU A 169 -1.51 -7.05 -8.63
N GLY A 170 -2.62 -6.62 -8.07
CA GLY A 170 -2.68 -5.46 -7.18
C GLY A 170 -3.40 -5.77 -5.89
N VAL A 171 -3.09 -4.98 -4.86
CA VAL A 171 -3.72 -5.03 -3.53
C VAL A 171 -4.32 -3.69 -3.20
N GLY A 172 -5.43 -3.68 -2.47
CA GLY A 172 -6.32 -2.53 -2.51
C GLY A 172 -7.16 -2.17 -1.32
#